data_AF-A0A943RBM9-F1
#
_entry.id   AF-A0A943RBM9-F1
#
_cell.length_a   1.000
_cell.length_b   1.000
_cell.length_c   1.000
_cell.angle_alpha   90.00
_cell.angle_beta   90.00
_cell.angle_gamma   90.00
#
_symmetry.space_group_name_H-M   'P 1'
#
loop_
_entity.id
_entity.type
_entity.pdbx_description
1 polymer ?
#
loop_
_entity_poly.entity_id
_entity_poly.type
_entity_poly.pdbx_seq_one_letter_code
_entity_poly.pdbx_strand_id
1 'polypeptide(L)'
;MRTFMSLIQGWQIAVCTPNAEAAVPPQPENWKEIVIPHVANFENPTEEKPWLYRCRVTLDNPEGPMFLEFGAVGGLCRVWMNGNYLGEHLGGYSRFRLSVGDAARCGENEILVLADNTRTGDWIPIGGDFNNYSGIYRPVFLITTQETHFDLLYYGTTGLTVGTRPDGTVELDARIVGPQEGVQIEYTLYDGE
;
A
#
# COMPACT_ATOMS: atom_id res chain seq x y z
N MET A 1 9.44 -7.26 17.12
CA MET A 1 9.44 -5.78 17.00
C MET A 1 8.94 -5.42 15.60
N ARG A 2 8.07 -4.41 15.48
CA ARG A 2 7.56 -3.91 14.19
C ARG A 2 8.33 -2.64 13.81
N THR A 3 8.79 -2.53 12.58
CA THR A 3 9.44 -1.31 12.08
C THR A 3 8.70 -0.75 10.87
N PHE A 4 8.85 0.56 10.66
CA PHE A 4 8.25 1.29 9.55
C PHE A 4 9.35 2.09 8.85
N MET A 5 9.65 1.72 7.61
CA MET A 5 10.55 2.49 6.74
C MET A 5 9.72 3.31 5.77
N SER A 6 9.81 4.63 5.89
CA SER A 6 9.11 5.56 5.02
C SER A 6 9.75 5.63 3.64
N LEU A 7 8.97 5.38 2.59
CA LEU A 7 9.45 5.40 1.19
C LEU A 7 9.05 6.72 0.52
N ILE A 8 9.54 7.87 1.02
CA ILE A 8 9.15 9.19 0.49
C ILE A 8 9.94 9.55 -0.79
N GLN A 9 11.22 9.16 -0.84
CA GLN A 9 12.17 9.55 -1.88
C GLN A 9 12.53 8.37 -2.80
N GLY A 10 13.29 8.66 -3.87
CA GLY A 10 13.79 7.65 -4.80
C GLY A 10 12.70 7.10 -5.74
N TRP A 11 11.63 7.86 -5.91
CA TRP A 11 10.55 7.51 -6.82
C TRP A 11 10.75 8.14 -8.18
N GLN A 12 10.39 7.38 -9.21
CA GLN A 12 10.26 7.86 -10.57
C GLN A 12 8.86 7.57 -11.08
N ILE A 13 8.39 8.39 -12.02
CA ILE A 13 7.13 8.21 -12.71
C ILE A 13 7.35 8.18 -14.22
N ALA A 14 6.59 7.35 -14.92
CA ALA A 14 6.55 7.24 -16.36
C ALA A 14 5.10 7.11 -16.83
N VAL A 15 4.84 7.57 -18.04
CA VAL A 15 3.64 7.11 -18.76
C VAL A 15 3.89 5.66 -19.17
N CYS A 16 2.84 4.85 -19.20
CA CYS A 16 2.95 3.45 -19.62
C CYS A 16 1.72 3.03 -20.43
N THR A 17 1.88 1.97 -21.21
CA THR A 17 0.75 1.26 -21.82
C THR A 17 0.41 0.05 -20.94
N PRO A 18 -0.82 -0.10 -20.43
CA PRO A 18 -1.18 -1.21 -19.56
C PRO A 18 -1.09 -2.53 -20.32
N ASN A 19 -0.61 -3.56 -19.65
CA ASN A 19 -0.74 -4.92 -20.16
C ASN A 19 -2.13 -5.48 -19.83
N ALA A 20 -2.67 -6.31 -20.72
CA ALA A 20 -3.92 -7.03 -20.46
C ALA A 20 -3.79 -7.98 -19.25
N GLU A 21 -2.59 -8.53 -19.03
CA GLU A 21 -2.30 -9.47 -17.95
C GLU A 21 -1.58 -8.76 -16.78
N ALA A 22 -2.17 -8.83 -15.59
CA ALA A 22 -1.59 -8.23 -14.37
C ALA A 22 -0.25 -8.85 -13.96
N ALA A 23 0.04 -10.08 -14.40
CA ALA A 23 1.27 -10.78 -14.05
C ALA A 23 2.54 -10.08 -14.59
N VAL A 24 2.42 -9.31 -15.68
CA VAL A 24 3.56 -8.64 -16.32
C VAL A 24 3.45 -7.13 -16.13
N PRO A 25 4.46 -6.47 -15.53
CA PRO A 25 4.42 -5.03 -15.35
C PRO A 25 4.39 -4.29 -16.69
N PRO A 26 3.66 -3.16 -16.79
CA PRO A 26 3.63 -2.31 -17.98
C PRO A 26 5.03 -1.83 -18.41
N GLN A 27 5.21 -1.57 -19.70
CA GLN A 27 6.44 -0.97 -20.21
C GLN A 27 6.42 0.55 -19.99
N PRO A 28 7.44 1.13 -19.33
CA PRO A 28 7.51 2.56 -19.07
C PRO A 28 8.06 3.34 -20.27
N GLU A 29 7.69 4.61 -20.35
CA GLU A 29 8.30 5.60 -21.23
C GLU A 29 8.85 6.78 -20.42
N ASN A 30 10.14 7.11 -20.62
CA ASN A 30 10.76 8.34 -20.14
C ASN A 30 10.55 8.66 -18.65
N TRP A 31 11.19 7.88 -17.78
CA TRP A 31 11.17 8.09 -16.32
C TRP A 31 11.54 9.52 -15.91
N LYS A 32 10.77 10.06 -14.95
CA LYS A 32 11.03 11.36 -14.30
C LYS A 32 11.08 11.19 -12.80
N GLU A 33 12.07 11.79 -12.15
CA GLU A 33 12.17 11.81 -10.69
C GLU A 33 11.01 12.57 -10.06
N ILE A 34 10.45 12.00 -8.98
CA ILE A 34 9.40 12.59 -8.16
C ILE A 34 9.62 12.25 -6.68
N VAL A 35 8.89 12.93 -5.82
CA VAL A 35 8.79 12.61 -4.39
C VAL A 35 7.32 12.34 -4.10
N ILE A 36 7.02 11.32 -3.30
CA ILE A 36 5.65 11.07 -2.86
C ILE A 36 5.39 11.78 -1.51
N PRO A 37 4.16 12.23 -1.20
CA PRO A 37 2.94 12.16 -2.00
C PRO A 37 3.01 12.87 -3.36
N HIS A 38 2.47 12.23 -4.41
CA HIS A 38 2.48 12.74 -5.77
C HIS A 38 1.14 12.51 -6.48
N VAL A 39 0.63 13.55 -7.14
CA VAL A 39 -0.55 13.51 -7.99
C VAL A 39 -0.11 13.60 -9.45
N ALA A 40 -0.33 12.54 -10.23
CA ALA A 40 0.22 12.42 -11.58
C ALA A 40 -0.42 13.38 -12.59
N ASN A 41 -1.71 13.61 -12.47
CA ASN A 41 -2.51 14.48 -13.33
C ASN A 41 -2.81 15.83 -12.67
N PHE A 42 -1.90 16.36 -11.84
CA PHE A 42 -2.11 17.63 -11.13
C PHE A 42 -2.29 18.81 -12.09
N GLU A 43 -1.44 18.89 -13.12
CA GLU A 43 -1.47 19.96 -14.13
C GLU A 43 -2.68 19.85 -15.08
N ASN A 44 -3.17 18.63 -15.33
CA ASN A 44 -4.38 18.39 -16.12
C ASN A 44 -5.32 17.43 -15.37
N PRO A 45 -6.15 17.94 -14.44
CA PRO A 45 -7.00 17.12 -13.58
C PRO A 45 -8.04 16.25 -14.30
N THR A 46 -8.30 16.54 -15.59
CA THR A 46 -9.21 15.76 -16.45
C THR A 46 -8.54 14.60 -17.16
N GLU A 47 -7.20 14.51 -17.08
CA GLU A 47 -6.45 13.43 -17.73
C GLU A 47 -6.70 12.10 -17.02
N GLU A 48 -7.18 11.13 -17.79
CA GLU A 48 -7.42 9.76 -17.40
C GLU A 48 -6.47 8.85 -18.16
N LYS A 49 -5.47 8.32 -17.45
CA LYS A 49 -4.52 7.36 -18.02
C LYS A 49 -3.74 6.62 -16.94
N PRO A 50 -3.16 5.47 -17.31
CA PRO A 50 -2.21 4.73 -16.48
C PRO A 50 -0.87 5.44 -16.31
N TRP A 51 -0.37 5.43 -15.07
CA TRP A 51 0.95 5.92 -14.69
C TRP A 51 1.73 4.83 -13.98
N LEU A 52 2.96 4.59 -14.41
CA LEU A 52 3.85 3.65 -13.73
C LEU A 52 4.82 4.41 -12.84
N TYR A 53 4.87 4.00 -11.58
CA TYR A 53 5.81 4.48 -10.59
C TYR A 53 6.87 3.41 -10.33
N ARG A 54 8.11 3.83 -10.06
CA ARG A 54 9.21 2.96 -9.67
C ARG A 54 9.92 3.50 -8.44
N CYS A 55 10.23 2.63 -7.49
CA CYS A 55 11.14 2.91 -6.38
C CYS A 55 12.14 1.76 -6.25
N ARG A 56 13.36 2.07 -5.77
CA ARG A 56 14.35 1.06 -5.43
C ARG A 56 14.71 1.14 -3.96
N VAL A 57 14.70 0.00 -3.29
CA VAL A 57 15.03 -0.12 -1.88
C VAL A 57 16.10 -1.20 -1.69
N THR A 58 17.09 -0.91 -0.85
CA THR A 58 18.13 -1.87 -0.51
C THR A 58 17.78 -2.53 0.81
N LEU A 59 17.76 -3.87 0.82
CA LEU A 59 17.43 -4.68 2.00
C LEU A 59 18.62 -5.57 2.35
N ASP A 60 19.13 -5.47 3.57
CA ASP A 60 20.31 -6.24 3.98
C ASP A 60 19.97 -7.71 4.27
N ASN A 61 18.92 -7.96 5.05
CA ASN A 61 18.44 -9.30 5.38
C ASN A 61 16.90 -9.34 5.44
N PRO A 62 16.21 -9.43 4.30
CA PRO A 62 14.75 -9.46 4.26
C PRO A 62 14.24 -10.85 4.67
N GLU A 63 14.15 -11.10 5.97
CA GLU A 63 13.58 -12.32 6.54
C GLU A 63 12.28 -12.02 7.30
N GLY A 64 11.33 -12.96 7.22
CA GLY A 64 10.04 -12.87 7.92
C GLY A 64 9.01 -11.95 7.27
N PRO A 65 7.89 -11.68 7.96
CA PRO A 65 6.78 -10.93 7.38
C PRO A 65 7.14 -9.48 7.08
N MET A 66 7.00 -9.13 5.79
CA MET A 66 7.24 -7.80 5.25
C MET A 66 6.07 -7.36 4.38
N PHE A 67 5.68 -6.10 4.49
CA PHE A 67 4.51 -5.55 3.83
C PHE A 67 4.80 -4.17 3.22
N LEU A 68 4.28 -3.91 2.02
CA LEU A 68 4.13 -2.55 1.53
C LEU A 68 2.78 -2.01 1.98
N GLU A 69 2.77 -0.90 2.72
CA GLU A 69 1.57 -0.15 3.08
C GLU A 69 1.47 1.10 2.21
N PHE A 70 0.35 1.25 1.52
CA PHE A 70 -0.01 2.44 0.77
C PHE A 70 -1.15 3.14 1.48
N GLY A 71 -0.99 4.42 1.82
CA GLY A 71 -2.07 5.20 2.42
C GLY A 71 -3.24 5.46 1.47
N ALA A 72 -2.94 5.55 0.17
CA ALA A 72 -3.87 5.70 -0.96
C ALA A 72 -3.10 5.71 -2.28
N VAL A 73 -3.66 5.09 -3.31
CA VAL A 73 -3.22 5.22 -4.70
C VAL A 73 -4.46 5.43 -5.57
N GLY A 74 -4.49 6.48 -6.38
CA GLY A 74 -5.66 6.88 -7.16
C GLY A 74 -6.12 5.83 -8.17
N GLY A 75 -7.39 5.45 -8.07
CA GLY A 75 -8.07 4.56 -9.01
C GLY A 75 -7.76 3.08 -8.80
N LEU A 76 -7.44 2.38 -9.89
CA LEU A 76 -6.90 1.03 -9.87
C LEU A 76 -5.39 1.08 -9.58
N CYS A 77 -4.97 0.29 -8.61
CA CYS A 77 -3.57 0.09 -8.29
C CYS A 77 -3.15 -1.36 -8.53
N ARG A 78 -1.96 -1.56 -9.11
CA ARG A 78 -1.28 -2.87 -9.20
C ARG A 78 0.17 -2.71 -8.77
N VAL A 79 0.69 -3.68 -8.03
CA VAL A 79 2.03 -3.59 -7.44
C VAL A 79 2.86 -4.82 -7.80
N TRP A 80 4.12 -4.59 -8.12
CA TRP A 80 5.12 -5.63 -8.35
C TRP A 80 6.36 -5.37 -7.53
N MET A 81 7.05 -6.44 -7.14
CA MET A 81 8.41 -6.38 -6.59
C MET A 81 9.32 -7.34 -7.37
N ASN A 82 10.43 -6.82 -7.90
CA ASN A 82 11.37 -7.57 -8.72
C ASN A 82 10.71 -8.31 -9.90
N GLY A 83 9.66 -7.69 -10.48
CA GLY A 83 8.85 -8.28 -11.55
C GLY A 83 7.76 -9.25 -11.09
N ASN A 84 7.74 -9.68 -9.82
CA ASN A 84 6.68 -10.54 -9.29
C ASN A 84 5.45 -9.71 -8.94
N TYR A 85 4.29 -10.12 -9.44
CA TYR A 85 3.02 -9.48 -9.10
C TYR A 85 2.63 -9.76 -7.64
N LEU A 86 2.36 -8.70 -6.88
CA LEU A 86 2.02 -8.77 -5.47
C LEU A 86 0.51 -8.69 -5.22
N GLY A 87 -0.21 -7.98 -6.09
CA GLY A 87 -1.65 -7.80 -5.98
C GLY A 87 -2.15 -6.48 -6.54
N GLU A 88 -3.46 -6.28 -6.40
CA GLU A 88 -4.17 -5.08 -6.82
C GLU A 88 -5.05 -4.50 -5.72
N HIS A 89 -5.35 -3.22 -5.86
CA HIS A 89 -6.30 -2.51 -5.01
C HIS A 89 -7.21 -1.64 -5.88
N LEU A 90 -8.52 -1.85 -5.74
CA LEU A 90 -9.55 -1.07 -6.42
C LEU A 90 -10.09 0.00 -5.46
N GLY A 91 -9.78 1.26 -5.74
CA GLY A 91 -10.31 2.39 -5.00
C GLY A 91 -9.23 3.35 -4.53
N GLY A 92 -9.45 4.64 -4.80
CA GLY A 92 -8.44 5.68 -4.59
C GLY A 92 -8.10 5.98 -3.12
N TYR A 93 -9.03 5.78 -2.18
CA TYR A 93 -9.04 6.58 -0.96
C TYR A 93 -8.76 5.81 0.33
N SER A 94 -8.61 4.50 0.26
CA SER A 94 -8.39 3.63 1.42
C SER A 94 -6.93 3.18 1.50
N ARG A 95 -6.47 2.97 2.74
CA ARG A 95 -5.19 2.31 2.99
C ARG A 95 -5.32 0.84 2.59
N PHE A 96 -4.27 0.30 1.98
CA PHE A 96 -4.14 -1.13 1.72
C PHE A 96 -2.71 -1.60 1.95
N ARG A 97 -2.53 -2.91 2.10
CA ARG A 97 -1.21 -3.53 2.25
C ARG A 97 -1.09 -4.78 1.40
N LEU A 98 0.12 -5.05 0.94
CA LEU A 98 0.47 -6.27 0.22
C LEU A 98 1.68 -6.92 0.91
N SER A 99 1.65 -8.24 1.07
CA SER A 99 2.81 -9.01 1.52
C SER A 99 3.89 -8.99 0.44
N VAL A 100 5.14 -8.82 0.84
CA VAL A 100 6.29 -8.81 -0.09
C VAL A 100 7.41 -9.76 0.32
N GLY A 101 7.26 -10.47 1.44
CA GLY A 101 8.31 -11.34 2.00
C GLY A 101 8.88 -12.33 0.98
N ASP A 102 8.02 -13.01 0.22
CA ASP A 102 8.44 -14.01 -0.77
C ASP A 102 9.09 -13.41 -2.03
N ALA A 103 8.86 -12.12 -2.30
CA ALA A 103 9.39 -11.42 -3.47
C ALA A 103 10.65 -10.59 -3.17
N ALA A 104 10.89 -10.30 -1.89
CA ALA A 104 12.04 -9.53 -1.43
C ALA A 104 13.32 -10.37 -1.49
N ARG A 105 14.45 -9.72 -1.77
CA ARG A 105 15.78 -10.34 -1.80
C ARG A 105 16.83 -9.46 -1.14
N CYS A 106 17.92 -10.05 -0.68
CA CYS A 106 19.08 -9.28 -0.22
C CYS A 106 19.60 -8.36 -1.35
N GLY A 107 19.97 -7.13 -1.00
CA GLY A 107 20.42 -6.10 -1.93
C GLY A 107 19.28 -5.25 -2.51
N GLU A 108 19.45 -4.79 -3.74
CA GLU A 108 18.49 -3.89 -4.40
C GLU A 108 17.22 -4.63 -4.83
N ASN A 109 16.08 -4.08 -4.43
CA ASN A 109 14.74 -4.49 -4.80
C ASN A 109 14.04 -3.38 -5.57
N GLU A 110 13.45 -3.71 -6.70
CA GLU A 110 12.65 -2.78 -7.50
C GLU A 110 11.17 -2.95 -7.17
N ILE A 111 10.51 -1.87 -6.81
CA ILE A 111 9.06 -1.79 -6.59
C ILE A 111 8.47 -1.04 -7.77
N LEU A 112 7.50 -1.65 -8.45
CA LEU A 112 6.70 -1.00 -9.48
C LEU A 112 5.26 -0.85 -9.01
N VAL A 113 4.66 0.30 -9.25
CA VAL A 113 3.27 0.60 -8.88
C VAL A 113 2.58 1.24 -10.07
N LEU A 114 1.55 0.57 -10.60
CA LEU A 114 0.64 1.16 -11.57
C LEU A 114 -0.44 1.92 -10.80
N ALA A 115 -0.67 3.18 -11.16
CA ALA A 115 -1.82 3.97 -10.74
C ALA A 115 -2.62 4.37 -11.97
N ASP A 116 -3.86 3.90 -12.06
CA ASP A 116 -4.72 4.10 -13.24
C ASP A 116 -6.07 4.68 -12.82
N ASN A 117 -6.35 5.91 -13.23
CA ASN A 117 -7.60 6.60 -12.95
C ASN A 117 -8.62 6.52 -14.11
N THR A 118 -8.37 5.70 -15.12
CA THR A 118 -9.27 5.51 -16.28
C THR A 118 -10.59 4.89 -15.83
N ARG A 119 -11.71 5.58 -16.08
CA ARG A 119 -13.04 5.11 -15.65
C ARG A 119 -13.53 3.98 -16.55
N THR A 120 -13.48 2.74 -16.07
CA THR A 120 -14.03 1.57 -16.77
C THR A 120 -15.44 1.19 -16.33
N GLY A 121 -15.89 1.70 -15.18
CA GLY A 121 -17.17 1.32 -14.55
C GLY A 121 -17.05 0.23 -13.47
N ASP A 122 -15.88 -0.41 -13.36
CA ASP A 122 -15.64 -1.51 -12.41
C ASP A 122 -15.32 -1.04 -10.98
N TRP A 123 -15.02 0.25 -10.81
CA TRP A 123 -14.66 0.86 -9.54
C TRP A 123 -15.17 2.30 -9.45
N ILE A 124 -15.36 2.76 -8.21
CA ILE A 124 -15.84 4.12 -7.91
C ILE A 124 -14.66 5.05 -7.59
N PRO A 125 -14.75 6.33 -8.00
CA PRO A 125 -15.93 7.01 -8.53
C PRO A 125 -16.00 7.02 -10.07
N ILE A 126 -17.20 6.72 -10.60
CA ILE A 126 -17.51 6.82 -12.04
C ILE A 126 -17.94 8.23 -12.48
N GLY A 127 -18.16 9.14 -11.52
CA GLY A 127 -18.57 10.52 -11.74
C GLY A 127 -18.70 11.27 -10.41
N GLY A 128 -18.86 12.60 -10.50
CA GLY A 128 -18.98 13.51 -9.37
C GLY A 128 -18.40 14.88 -9.68
N ASP A 129 -18.76 15.90 -8.89
CA ASP A 129 -18.26 17.27 -9.04
C ASP A 129 -16.92 17.47 -8.32
N PHE A 130 -15.91 16.71 -8.77
CA PHE A 130 -14.54 16.76 -8.26
C PHE A 130 -13.56 16.15 -9.27
N ASN A 131 -12.27 16.46 -9.11
CA ASN A 131 -11.21 15.91 -9.96
C ASN A 131 -10.83 14.49 -9.51
N ASN A 132 -10.78 13.55 -10.46
CA ASN A 132 -10.34 12.18 -10.20
C ASN A 132 -8.82 12.07 -10.33
N TYR A 133 -8.12 12.47 -9.27
CA TYR A 133 -6.66 12.48 -9.27
C TYR A 133 -6.07 11.05 -9.24
N SER A 134 -5.11 10.81 -10.13
CA SER A 134 -4.27 9.60 -10.14
C SER A 134 -2.99 9.79 -9.34
N GLY A 135 -2.38 8.68 -8.94
CA GLY A 135 -1.04 8.65 -8.35
C GLY A 135 -0.99 8.23 -6.90
N ILE A 136 0.23 8.17 -6.37
CA ILE A 136 0.53 7.81 -4.98
C ILE A 136 0.48 9.08 -4.11
N TYR A 137 -0.72 9.54 -3.77
CA TYR A 137 -0.93 10.82 -3.09
C TYR A 137 -1.06 10.72 -1.56
N ARG A 138 -0.69 9.58 -0.97
CA ARG A 138 -0.49 9.41 0.47
C ARG A 138 0.78 8.61 0.75
N PRO A 139 1.29 8.60 2.01
CA PRO A 139 2.54 7.94 2.35
C PRO A 139 2.58 6.45 1.97
N VAL A 140 3.79 5.97 1.69
CA VAL A 140 4.10 4.55 1.50
C VAL A 140 5.13 4.13 2.52
N PHE A 141 4.91 2.97 3.15
CA PHE A 141 5.83 2.38 4.12
C PHE A 141 6.17 0.95 3.72
N LEU A 142 7.43 0.57 3.94
CA LEU A 142 7.82 -0.82 4.08
C LEU A 142 7.74 -1.17 5.57
N ILE A 143 6.91 -2.14 5.92
CA ILE A 143 6.70 -2.61 7.29
C ILE A 143 7.35 -3.98 7.43
N THR A 144 8.19 -4.15 8.43
CA THR A 144 8.69 -5.48 8.85
C THR A 144 8.16 -5.81 10.23
N THR A 145 7.90 -7.09 10.46
CA THR A 145 7.44 -7.57 11.77
C THR A 145 7.86 -9.03 11.99
N GLN A 146 7.44 -9.61 13.12
CA GLN A 146 7.74 -11.01 13.44
C GLN A 146 6.69 -11.93 12.85
N GLU A 147 7.01 -13.23 12.75
CA GLU A 147 6.08 -14.29 12.32
C GLU A 147 4.71 -14.16 13.01
N THR A 148 4.71 -14.08 14.34
CA THR A 148 3.51 -13.76 15.11
C THR A 148 3.33 -12.25 15.24
N HIS A 149 2.24 -11.72 14.70
CA HIS A 149 1.94 -10.28 14.70
C HIS A 149 0.43 -9.99 14.55
N PHE A 150 0.01 -8.76 14.86
CA PHE A 150 -1.34 -8.30 14.52
C PHE A 150 -1.55 -8.26 13.01
N ASP A 151 -2.70 -8.72 12.54
CA ASP A 151 -3.05 -8.85 11.13
C ASP A 151 -2.95 -7.50 10.40
N LEU A 152 -1.99 -7.43 9.46
CA LEU A 152 -1.75 -6.26 8.63
C LEU A 152 -2.45 -6.35 7.26
N LEU A 153 -3.02 -7.49 6.90
CA LEU A 153 -3.66 -7.68 5.60
C LEU A 153 -5.19 -7.55 5.64
N TYR A 154 -5.80 -7.59 6.82
CA TYR A 154 -7.25 -7.40 6.94
C TYR A 154 -7.69 -5.97 6.62
N TYR A 155 -8.12 -5.75 5.36
CA TYR A 155 -8.63 -4.48 4.81
C TYR A 155 -7.78 -3.26 5.13
N GLY A 156 -6.46 -3.45 5.24
CA GLY A 156 -5.55 -2.38 5.64
C GLY A 156 -5.88 -1.80 7.02
N THR A 157 -6.43 -2.55 7.97
CA THR A 157 -6.67 -2.11 9.37
C THR A 157 -5.39 -2.25 10.21
N THR A 158 -5.41 -2.00 11.51
CA THR A 158 -4.25 -2.29 12.38
C THR A 158 -4.28 -3.71 12.95
N GLY A 159 -5.33 -4.48 12.65
CA GLY A 159 -5.61 -5.77 13.29
C GLY A 159 -6.23 -5.63 14.69
N LEU A 160 -6.55 -4.41 15.13
CA LEU A 160 -7.21 -4.13 16.41
C LEU A 160 -8.47 -3.29 16.17
N THR A 161 -9.60 -3.73 16.73
CA THR A 161 -10.85 -2.97 16.77
C THR A 161 -11.16 -2.63 18.22
N VAL A 162 -11.54 -1.37 18.46
CA VAL A 162 -11.95 -0.88 19.79
C VAL A 162 -13.38 -0.38 19.69
N GLY A 163 -14.27 -1.01 20.44
CA GLY A 163 -15.66 -0.60 20.59
C GLY A 163 -15.92 -0.04 21.99
N THR A 164 -16.75 1.00 22.08
CA THR A 164 -17.17 1.56 23.37
C THR A 164 -18.69 1.49 23.50
N ARG A 165 -19.17 1.32 24.73
CA ARG A 165 -20.59 1.32 25.06
C ARG A 165 -20.93 2.47 26.01
N PRO A 166 -22.18 2.98 26.02
CA PRO A 166 -22.57 4.07 26.90
C PRO A 166 -22.44 3.78 28.40
N ASP A 167 -22.38 2.51 28.81
CA ASP A 167 -22.18 2.08 30.19
C ASP A 167 -20.70 2.08 30.64
N GLY A 168 -19.79 2.50 29.76
CA GLY A 168 -18.35 2.55 30.03
C GLY A 168 -17.60 1.27 29.66
N THR A 169 -18.27 0.25 29.12
CA THR A 169 -17.59 -0.97 28.65
C THR A 169 -16.75 -0.69 27.41
N VAL A 170 -15.52 -1.22 27.39
CA VAL A 170 -14.62 -1.24 26.23
C VAL A 170 -14.47 -2.67 25.74
N GLU A 171 -14.73 -2.88 24.44
CA GLU A 171 -14.58 -4.17 23.77
C GLU A 171 -13.37 -4.10 22.83
N LEU A 172 -12.43 -5.03 22.99
CA LEU A 172 -11.20 -5.13 22.21
C LEU A 172 -11.22 -6.43 21.40
N ASP A 173 -11.15 -6.32 20.07
CA ASP A 173 -10.98 -7.45 19.16
C ASP A 173 -9.63 -7.34 18.46
N ALA A 174 -8.76 -8.34 18.70
CA ALA A 174 -7.44 -8.43 18.12
C ALA A 174 -7.34 -9.61 17.15
N ARG A 175 -6.90 -9.32 15.93
CA ARG A 175 -6.60 -10.31 14.90
C ARG A 175 -5.10 -10.60 14.90
N ILE A 176 -4.73 -11.84 15.18
CA ILE A 176 -3.34 -12.30 15.26
C ILE A 176 -3.07 -13.30 14.15
N VAL A 177 -1.95 -13.12 13.45
CA VAL A 177 -1.41 -14.02 12.42
C VAL A 177 -0.15 -14.69 12.96
N GLY A 178 0.15 -15.90 12.50
CA GLY A 178 1.33 -16.69 12.90
C GLY A 178 1.04 -17.71 14.02
N PRO A 179 2.06 -18.43 14.51
CA PRO A 179 1.91 -19.37 15.63
C PRO A 179 1.38 -18.67 16.89
N GLN A 180 0.37 -19.25 17.53
CA GLN A 180 -0.33 -18.65 18.67
C GLN A 180 -0.11 -19.38 20.01
N GLU A 181 0.58 -20.52 19.99
CA GLU A 181 0.88 -21.27 21.22
C GLU A 181 1.76 -20.42 22.16
N GLY A 182 1.28 -20.20 23.38
CA GLY A 182 1.98 -19.39 24.38
C GLY A 182 1.96 -17.88 24.14
N VAL A 183 1.25 -17.38 23.12
CA VAL A 183 1.14 -15.94 22.84
C VAL A 183 0.26 -15.27 23.89
N GLN A 184 0.75 -14.15 24.43
CA GLN A 184 0.02 -13.28 25.34
C GLN A 184 -0.19 -11.91 24.69
N ILE A 185 -1.39 -11.34 24.85
CA ILE A 185 -1.70 -9.98 24.42
C ILE A 185 -1.85 -9.14 25.69
N GLU A 186 -0.97 -8.16 25.86
CA GLU A 186 -1.06 -7.17 26.93
C GLU A 186 -1.73 -5.90 26.39
N TYR A 187 -2.65 -5.35 27.17
CA TYR A 187 -3.31 -4.08 26.87
C TYR A 187 -3.16 -3.15 28.07
N THR A 188 -2.82 -1.90 27.79
CA THR A 188 -2.74 -0.84 28.80
C THR A 188 -3.65 0.29 28.36
N LEU A 189 -4.60 0.65 29.22
CA LEU A 189 -5.53 1.74 29.01
C LEU A 189 -5.13 2.89 29.94
N TYR A 190 -4.87 4.04 29.36
CA TYR A 190 -4.61 5.28 30.08
C TYR A 190 -5.87 6.14 30.05
N ASP A 191 -6.14 6.87 31.14
CA ASP A 191 -7.07 7.99 31.09
C ASP A 191 -6.43 9.16 30.31
N GLY A 192 -7.27 10.12 29.92
CA GLY A 192 -6.86 11.23 29.04
C GLY A 192 -6.39 12.49 29.76
N GLU A 193 -6.10 12.41 31.06
CA GLU A 193 -5.59 13.56 31.84
C GLU A 193 -4.09 13.81 31.60
#